data_AF-A9CB70-F1
#
_entry.id   AF-A9CB70-F1
#
_cell.length_a   1.000
_cell.length_b   1.000
_cell.length_c   1.000
_cell.angle_alpha   90.00
_cell.angle_beta   90.00
_cell.angle_gamma   90.00
#
_symmetry.space_group_name_H-M   'P 1'
#
loop_
_entity.id
_entity.type
_entity.pdbx_description
1 polymer ?
#
loop_
_entity_poly.entity_id
_entity_poly.type
_entity_poly.pdbx_seq_one_letter_code
_entity_poly.pdbx_strand_id
1 'polypeptide(L)'
;MQGQSVEAALRMERQAASEEKRKLAQLQVAYHQLFQEYDNHIKSSLVGSERKRGMQLEDLKQQLQQAEEALVAKQEVIDKLKEEAEQHKIVMETVPVLKAQADIYKADFQAERQAREKLAEKKELLQEQLEQLQREYSKLKASCQESARIEDMRKRHVEVSQAPLPPAPAYLSSPLALPSQRRSPPEEPPDFCCPKCQYQAPDMDTLQIHVMECIE
;
A
#
# COMPACT_ATOMS: atom_id res chain seq x y z
N MET A 1 -77.23 6.80 114.65
CA MET A 1 -76.02 7.37 114.00
C MET A 1 -75.12 6.33 113.33
N GLN A 2 -74.98 5.08 113.82
CA GLN A 2 -74.13 4.07 113.16
C GLN A 2 -74.68 3.48 111.85
N GLY A 3 -76.00 3.23 111.73
CA GLY A 3 -76.59 2.65 110.51
C GLY A 3 -76.46 3.51 109.24
N GLN A 4 -76.58 4.83 109.37
CA GLN A 4 -76.42 5.77 108.25
C GLN A 4 -74.96 5.83 107.73
N SER A 5 -73.97 5.59 108.60
CA SER A 5 -72.55 5.55 108.23
C SER A 5 -72.20 4.31 107.42
N VAL A 6 -72.80 3.15 107.74
CA VAL A 6 -72.57 1.89 107.01
C VAL A 6 -73.25 1.92 105.64
N GLU A 7 -74.44 2.50 105.53
CA GLU A 7 -75.15 2.64 104.26
C GLU A 7 -74.45 3.59 103.28
N ALA A 8 -73.87 4.68 103.79
CA ALA A 8 -73.02 5.58 103.01
C ALA A 8 -71.73 4.88 102.51
N ALA A 9 -71.08 4.08 103.36
CA ALA A 9 -69.90 3.31 102.99
C ALA A 9 -70.19 2.29 101.87
N LEU A 10 -71.32 1.58 101.94
CA LEU A 10 -71.76 0.64 100.89
C LEU A 10 -72.08 1.34 99.56
N ARG A 11 -72.65 2.54 99.57
CA ARG A 11 -72.84 3.33 98.32
C ARG A 11 -71.51 3.72 97.70
N MET A 12 -70.57 4.20 98.51
CA MET A 12 -69.23 4.57 98.05
C MET A 12 -68.50 3.36 97.46
N GLU A 13 -68.58 2.19 98.11
CA GLU A 13 -67.97 0.96 97.63
C GLU A 13 -68.57 0.47 96.29
N ARG A 14 -69.90 0.55 96.13
CA ARG A 14 -70.56 0.26 94.86
C ARG A 14 -70.16 1.23 93.75
N GLN A 15 -70.01 2.51 94.07
CA GLN A 15 -69.56 3.52 93.12
C GLN A 15 -68.11 3.26 92.69
N ALA A 16 -67.22 2.99 93.64
CA ALA A 16 -65.82 2.62 93.39
C ALA A 16 -65.72 1.35 92.52
N ALA A 17 -66.50 0.31 92.82
CA ALA A 17 -66.56 -0.90 92.00
C ALA A 17 -67.06 -0.62 90.57
N SER A 18 -68.02 0.30 90.40
CA SER A 18 -68.50 0.70 89.07
C SER A 18 -67.45 1.48 88.29
N GLU A 19 -66.68 2.35 88.95
CA GLU A 19 -65.59 3.11 88.36
C GLU A 19 -64.43 2.18 87.97
N GLU A 20 -64.06 1.24 88.83
CA GLU A 20 -63.05 0.22 88.51
C GLU A 20 -63.49 -0.66 87.33
N LYS A 21 -64.77 -1.05 87.26
CA LYS A 21 -65.31 -1.78 86.11
C LYS A 21 -65.25 -0.95 84.83
N ARG A 22 -65.51 0.36 84.90
CA ARG A 22 -65.38 1.28 83.76
C ARG A 22 -63.93 1.45 83.33
N LYS A 23 -63.00 1.62 84.26
CA LYS A 23 -61.56 1.70 83.99
C LYS A 23 -61.05 0.41 83.36
N LEU A 24 -61.48 -0.75 83.85
CA LEU A 24 -61.14 -2.05 83.27
C LEU A 24 -61.64 -2.16 81.82
N ALA A 25 -62.89 -1.77 81.57
CA ALA A 25 -63.43 -1.77 80.21
C ALA A 25 -62.67 -0.81 79.28
N GLN A 26 -62.32 0.38 79.76
CA GLN A 26 -61.48 1.34 79.00
C GLN A 26 -60.09 0.77 78.71
N LEU A 27 -59.47 0.11 79.69
CA LEU A 27 -58.16 -0.52 79.52
C LEU A 27 -58.23 -1.67 78.52
N GLN A 28 -59.28 -2.48 78.54
CA GLN A 28 -59.51 -3.56 77.58
C GLN A 28 -59.66 -3.03 76.15
N VAL A 29 -60.39 -1.92 75.97
CA VAL A 29 -60.54 -1.25 74.68
C VAL A 29 -59.20 -0.68 74.22
N ALA A 30 -58.50 0.06 75.08
CA ALA A 30 -57.20 0.64 74.77
C ALA A 30 -56.16 -0.44 74.39
N TYR A 31 -56.15 -1.57 75.10
CA TYR A 31 -55.28 -2.70 74.77
C TYR A 31 -55.62 -3.31 73.41
N HIS A 32 -56.91 -3.53 73.11
CA HIS A 32 -57.33 -4.01 71.79
C HIS A 32 -56.92 -3.04 70.67
N GLN A 33 -57.08 -1.74 70.89
CA GLN A 33 -56.68 -0.70 69.95
C GLN A 33 -55.17 -0.77 69.67
N LEU A 34 -54.36 -0.80 70.73
CA LEU A 34 -52.90 -0.84 70.63
C LEU A 34 -52.41 -2.11 69.92
N PHE A 35 -53.05 -3.25 70.21
CA PHE A 35 -52.73 -4.52 69.57
C PHE A 35 -53.03 -4.48 68.07
N GLN A 36 -54.18 -3.93 67.68
CA GLN A 36 -54.54 -3.75 66.26
C GLN A 36 -53.58 -2.79 65.55
N GLU A 37 -53.22 -1.67 66.17
CA GLU A 37 -52.26 -0.70 65.63
C GLU A 37 -50.87 -1.33 65.43
N TYR A 38 -50.40 -2.11 66.41
CA TYR A 38 -49.14 -2.83 66.31
C TYR A 38 -49.14 -3.87 65.19
N ASP A 39 -50.19 -4.70 65.11
CA ASP A 39 -50.32 -5.73 64.07
C ASP A 39 -50.38 -5.09 62.67
N ASN A 40 -51.12 -3.99 62.52
CA ASN A 40 -51.17 -3.21 61.28
C ASN A 40 -49.80 -2.59 60.93
N HIS A 41 -49.07 -2.06 61.91
CA HIS A 41 -47.73 -1.51 61.70
C HIS A 41 -46.73 -2.58 61.25
N ILE A 42 -46.74 -3.76 61.88
CA ILE A 42 -45.91 -4.90 61.51
C ILE A 42 -46.21 -5.34 60.08
N LYS A 43 -47.50 -5.52 59.74
CA LYS A 43 -47.93 -5.91 58.39
C LYS A 43 -47.52 -4.87 57.34
N SER A 44 -47.75 -3.58 57.60
CA SER A 44 -47.39 -2.51 56.68
C SER A 44 -45.87 -2.38 56.50
N SER A 45 -45.10 -2.53 57.57
CA SER A 45 -43.63 -2.46 57.54
C SER A 45 -43.03 -3.61 56.74
N LEU A 46 -43.49 -4.85 56.99
CA LEU A 46 -43.04 -6.04 56.25
C LEU A 46 -43.34 -5.91 54.75
N VAL A 47 -44.60 -5.61 54.39
CA VAL A 47 -45.01 -5.48 52.99
C VAL A 47 -44.29 -4.31 52.30
N GLY A 48 -44.09 -3.19 52.99
CA GLY A 48 -43.35 -2.05 52.48
C GLY A 48 -41.87 -2.35 52.24
N SER A 49 -41.23 -3.07 53.16
CA SER A 49 -39.83 -3.50 53.06
C SER A 49 -39.64 -4.52 51.94
N GLU A 50 -40.52 -5.51 51.82
CA GLU A 50 -40.45 -6.51 50.75
C GLU A 50 -40.67 -5.89 49.37
N ARG A 51 -41.62 -4.96 49.23
CA ARG A 51 -41.83 -4.21 47.98
C ARG A 51 -40.62 -3.38 47.59
N LYS A 52 -40.03 -2.64 48.53
CA LYS A 52 -38.81 -1.85 48.28
C LYS A 52 -37.64 -2.74 47.86
N ARG A 53 -37.43 -3.86 48.54
CA ARG A 53 -36.39 -4.83 48.20
C ARG A 53 -36.65 -5.49 46.85
N GLY A 54 -37.90 -5.79 46.52
CA GLY A 54 -38.31 -6.30 45.21
C GLY A 54 -38.02 -5.30 44.09
N MET A 55 -38.40 -4.03 44.25
CA MET A 55 -38.09 -2.97 43.29
C MET A 55 -36.58 -2.81 43.10
N GLN A 56 -35.81 -2.74 44.20
CA GLN A 56 -34.36 -2.59 44.13
C GLN A 56 -33.68 -3.79 43.45
N LEU A 57 -34.20 -5.00 43.64
CA LEU A 57 -33.72 -6.20 42.95
C LEU A 57 -33.99 -6.12 41.44
N GLU A 58 -35.18 -5.67 41.04
CA GLU A 58 -35.52 -5.50 39.61
C GLU A 58 -34.68 -4.40 38.96
N ASP A 59 -34.44 -3.27 39.64
CA ASP A 59 -33.55 -2.21 39.15
C ASP A 59 -32.12 -2.75 38.93
N LEU A 60 -31.60 -3.52 39.89
CA LEU A 60 -30.28 -4.16 39.78
C LEU A 60 -30.21 -5.17 38.64
N LYS A 61 -31.25 -5.99 38.45
CA LYS A 61 -31.33 -6.92 37.32
C LYS A 61 -31.33 -6.18 35.98
N GLN A 62 -32.11 -5.10 35.87
CA GLN A 62 -32.17 -4.31 34.65
C GLN A 62 -30.82 -3.65 34.34
N GLN A 63 -30.15 -3.10 35.34
CA GLN A 63 -28.80 -2.55 35.18
C GLN A 63 -27.79 -3.61 34.76
N LEU A 64 -27.86 -4.82 35.35
CA LEU A 64 -27.00 -5.92 34.98
C LEU A 64 -27.21 -6.33 33.52
N GLN A 65 -28.46 -6.51 33.09
CA GLN A 65 -28.78 -6.87 31.72
C GLN A 65 -28.29 -5.80 30.73
N GLN A 66 -28.51 -4.52 31.02
CA GLN A 66 -28.01 -3.42 30.18
C GLN A 66 -26.48 -3.40 30.10
N ALA A 67 -25.79 -3.69 31.21
CA ALA A 67 -24.34 -3.79 31.23
C ALA A 67 -23.83 -4.98 30.40
N GLU A 68 -24.51 -6.13 30.47
CA GLU A 68 -24.20 -7.31 29.65
C GLU A 68 -24.37 -7.02 28.16
N GLU A 69 -25.49 -6.41 27.76
CA GLU A 69 -25.73 -6.00 26.37
C GLU A 69 -24.68 -4.99 25.88
N ALA A 70 -24.32 -4.02 26.73
CA ALA A 70 -23.28 -3.04 26.41
C ALA A 70 -21.88 -3.69 26.28
N LEU A 71 -21.59 -4.73 27.05
CA LEU A 71 -20.34 -5.49 26.93
C LEU A 71 -20.29 -6.27 25.62
N VAL A 72 -21.39 -6.90 25.21
CA VAL A 72 -21.49 -7.56 23.90
C VAL A 72 -21.25 -6.57 22.77
N ALA A 73 -21.93 -5.41 22.79
CA ALA A 73 -21.74 -4.37 21.78
C ALA A 73 -20.29 -3.85 21.74
N LYS A 74 -19.64 -3.69 22.90
CA LYS A 74 -18.22 -3.31 22.96
C LYS A 74 -17.32 -4.40 22.40
N GLN A 75 -17.62 -5.67 22.66
CA GLN A 75 -16.86 -6.79 22.12
C GLN A 75 -16.93 -6.84 20.59
N GLU A 76 -18.11 -6.61 20.01
CA GLU A 76 -18.26 -6.52 18.54
C GLU A 76 -17.41 -5.41 17.92
N VAL A 77 -17.32 -4.25 18.59
CA VAL A 77 -16.45 -3.15 18.14
C VAL A 77 -14.98 -3.54 18.25
N ILE A 78 -14.58 -4.21 19.32
CA ILE A 78 -13.21 -4.71 19.49
C ILE A 78 -12.86 -5.69 18.37
N ASP A 79 -13.76 -6.60 18.03
CA ASP A 79 -13.51 -7.62 17.01
C ASP A 79 -13.39 -6.98 15.62
N LYS A 80 -14.23 -5.99 15.29
CA LYS A 80 -14.10 -5.19 14.06
C LYS A 80 -12.77 -4.43 14.00
N LEU A 81 -12.40 -3.76 15.08
CA LEU A 81 -11.13 -3.02 15.12
C LEU A 81 -9.91 -3.94 15.01
N LYS A 82 -9.99 -5.16 15.54
CA LYS A 82 -8.93 -6.18 15.37
C LYS A 82 -8.84 -6.65 13.93
N GLU A 83 -9.96 -6.88 13.26
CA GLU A 83 -9.99 -7.24 11.85
C GLU A 83 -9.39 -6.13 10.98
N GLU A 84 -9.81 -4.88 11.18
CA GLU A 84 -9.25 -3.71 10.48
C GLU A 84 -7.75 -3.54 10.76
N ALA A 85 -7.31 -3.78 12.01
CA ALA A 85 -5.89 -3.72 12.35
C ALA A 85 -5.06 -4.77 11.61
N GLU A 86 -5.56 -5.99 11.43
CA GLU A 86 -4.86 -7.02 10.65
C GLU A 86 -4.85 -6.68 9.15
N GLN A 87 -5.94 -6.13 8.61
CA GLN A 87 -5.97 -5.62 7.24
C GLN A 87 -4.94 -4.51 7.03
N HIS A 88 -4.87 -3.54 7.94
CA HIS A 88 -3.87 -2.47 7.89
C HIS A 88 -2.44 -3.01 8.01
N LYS A 89 -2.20 -4.02 8.84
CA LYS A 89 -0.88 -4.65 8.98
C LYS A 89 -0.40 -5.25 7.66
N ILE A 90 -1.26 -5.96 6.93
CA ILE A 90 -0.93 -6.51 5.61
C ILE A 90 -0.54 -5.40 4.63
N VAL A 91 -1.28 -4.28 4.63
CA VAL A 91 -0.93 -3.13 3.79
C VAL A 91 0.40 -2.50 4.23
N MET A 92 0.65 -2.38 5.53
CA MET A 92 1.91 -1.84 6.05
C MET A 92 3.12 -2.71 5.69
N GLU A 93 2.96 -4.02 5.59
CA GLU A 93 4.01 -4.95 5.13
C GLU A 93 4.47 -4.67 3.69
N THR A 94 3.68 -3.95 2.88
CA THR A 94 4.07 -3.55 1.52
C THR A 94 5.05 -2.36 1.49
N VAL A 95 5.07 -1.53 2.53
CA VAL A 95 5.93 -0.35 2.62
C VAL A 95 7.42 -0.68 2.49
N PRO A 96 7.99 -1.66 3.21
CA PRO A 96 9.41 -2.02 3.02
C PRO A 96 9.71 -2.53 1.61
N VAL A 97 8.77 -3.23 0.97
CA VAL A 97 8.93 -3.70 -0.42
C VAL A 97 8.99 -2.53 -1.38
N LEU A 98 8.04 -1.59 -1.29
CA LEU A 98 8.02 -0.39 -2.15
C LEU A 98 9.25 0.50 -1.92
N LYS A 99 9.72 0.59 -0.68
CA LYS A 99 10.95 1.31 -0.35
C LYS A 99 12.17 0.65 -1.00
N ALA A 100 12.31 -0.66 -0.87
CA ALA A 100 13.39 -1.41 -1.52
C ALA A 100 13.32 -1.26 -3.05
N GLN A 101 12.13 -1.29 -3.64
CA GLN A 101 11.93 -1.06 -5.07
C GLN A 101 12.40 0.33 -5.50
N ALA A 102 12.06 1.38 -4.75
CA ALA A 102 12.53 2.73 -5.03
C ALA A 102 14.06 2.85 -4.93
N ASP A 103 14.67 2.19 -3.94
CA ASP A 103 16.13 2.17 -3.76
C ASP A 103 16.83 1.43 -4.92
N ILE A 104 16.28 0.32 -5.39
CA ILE A 104 16.78 -0.42 -6.56
C ILE A 104 16.70 0.46 -7.81
N TYR A 105 15.55 1.05 -8.11
CA TYR A 105 15.42 1.91 -9.29
C TYR A 105 16.33 3.14 -9.25
N LYS A 106 16.55 3.70 -8.06
CA LYS A 106 17.52 4.78 -7.89
C LYS A 106 18.95 4.31 -8.19
N ALA A 107 19.34 3.13 -7.71
CA ALA A 107 20.65 2.56 -7.99
C ALA A 107 20.83 2.26 -9.48
N ASP A 108 19.83 1.64 -10.11
CA ASP A 108 19.84 1.33 -11.55
C ASP A 108 19.92 2.60 -12.39
N PHE A 109 19.13 3.62 -12.06
CA PHE A 109 19.20 4.92 -12.73
C PHE A 109 20.58 5.56 -12.61
N GLN A 110 21.21 5.50 -11.44
CA GLN A 110 22.55 6.03 -11.24
C GLN A 110 23.60 5.25 -12.04
N ALA A 111 23.50 3.92 -12.07
CA ALA A 111 24.39 3.07 -12.86
C ALA A 111 24.25 3.35 -14.36
N GLU A 112 23.03 3.42 -14.87
CA GLU A 112 22.74 3.74 -16.27
C GLU A 112 23.26 5.13 -16.64
N ARG A 113 23.03 6.13 -15.77
CA ARG A 113 23.56 7.48 -15.96
C ARG A 113 25.09 7.47 -16.06
N GLN A 114 25.78 6.81 -15.15
CA GLN A 114 27.25 6.71 -15.17
C GLN A 114 27.76 6.00 -16.42
N ALA A 115 27.08 4.93 -16.87
CA ALA A 115 27.42 4.24 -18.11
C ALA A 115 27.24 5.16 -19.33
N ARG A 116 26.17 5.95 -19.34
CA ARG A 116 25.86 6.91 -20.41
C ARG A 116 26.84 8.08 -20.46
N GLU A 117 27.25 8.61 -19.31
CA GLU A 117 28.29 9.63 -19.21
C GLU A 117 29.62 9.11 -19.80
N LYS A 118 30.05 7.90 -19.41
CA LYS A 118 31.26 7.26 -19.98
C LYS A 118 31.15 7.02 -21.49
N LEU A 119 29.96 6.67 -21.98
CA LEU A 119 29.73 6.47 -23.41
C LEU A 119 29.80 7.81 -24.17
N ALA A 120 29.25 8.89 -23.58
CA ALA A 120 29.33 10.22 -24.15
C ALA A 120 30.79 10.71 -24.24
N GLU A 121 31.58 10.54 -23.18
CA GLU A 121 33.02 10.86 -23.19
C GLU A 121 33.76 10.11 -24.32
N LYS A 122 33.52 8.81 -24.46
CA LYS A 122 34.13 8.02 -25.55
C LYS A 122 33.67 8.47 -26.93
N LYS A 123 32.40 8.85 -27.06
CA LYS A 123 31.85 9.37 -28.32
C LYS A 123 32.54 10.66 -28.71
N GLU A 124 32.67 11.61 -27.79
CA GLU A 124 33.37 12.89 -28.03
C GLU A 124 34.82 12.65 -28.44
N LEU A 125 35.55 11.78 -27.72
CA LEU A 125 36.93 11.42 -28.05
C LEU A 125 37.06 10.82 -29.46
N LEU A 126 36.19 9.88 -29.83
CA LEU A 126 36.21 9.26 -31.16
C LEU A 126 35.85 10.27 -32.25
N GLN A 127 34.93 11.20 -31.96
CA GLN A 127 34.54 12.25 -32.88
C GLN A 127 35.71 13.22 -33.15
N GLU A 128 36.43 13.64 -32.10
CA GLU A 128 37.65 14.45 -32.23
C GLU A 128 38.75 13.75 -33.06
N GLN A 129 38.98 12.45 -32.81
CA GLN A 129 39.94 11.66 -33.58
C GLN A 129 39.55 11.55 -35.05
N LEU A 130 38.26 11.37 -35.35
CA LEU A 130 37.75 11.30 -36.70
C LEU A 130 37.91 12.65 -37.42
N GLU A 131 37.59 13.76 -36.75
CA GLU A 131 37.81 15.11 -37.29
C GLU A 131 39.30 15.39 -37.55
N GLN A 132 40.19 14.96 -36.65
CA GLN A 132 41.64 15.06 -36.84
C GLN A 132 42.09 14.27 -38.07
N LEU A 133 41.67 13.01 -38.19
CA LEU A 133 42.07 12.15 -39.29
C LEU A 133 41.52 12.66 -40.64
N GLN A 134 40.30 13.19 -40.67
CA GLN A 134 39.73 13.84 -41.85
C GLN A 134 40.52 15.09 -42.26
N ARG A 135 40.96 15.91 -41.30
CA ARG A 135 41.82 17.07 -41.56
C ARG A 135 43.17 16.66 -42.11
N GLU A 136 43.80 15.63 -41.57
CA GLU A 136 45.08 15.09 -42.06
C GLU A 136 44.95 14.48 -43.45
N TYR A 137 43.93 13.67 -43.69
CA TYR A 137 43.63 13.11 -45.00
C TYR A 137 43.43 14.19 -46.06
N SER A 138 42.69 15.26 -45.73
CA SER A 138 42.46 16.39 -46.64
C SER A 138 43.75 17.14 -46.96
N LYS A 139 44.61 17.37 -45.96
CA LYS A 139 45.95 17.97 -46.16
C LYS A 139 46.85 17.10 -47.04
N LEU A 140 46.92 15.80 -46.77
CA LEU A 140 47.74 14.87 -47.55
C LEU A 140 47.24 14.78 -48.99
N LYS A 141 45.93 14.70 -49.20
CA LYS A 141 45.31 14.72 -50.52
C LYS A 141 45.65 15.99 -51.30
N ALA A 142 45.56 17.15 -50.66
CA ALA A 142 45.96 18.43 -51.28
C ALA A 142 47.46 18.44 -51.63
N SER A 143 48.33 17.94 -50.75
CA SER A 143 49.78 17.84 -51.01
C SER A 143 50.11 16.89 -52.16
N CYS A 144 49.43 15.74 -52.26
CA CYS A 144 49.59 14.81 -53.39
C CYS A 144 49.13 15.44 -54.71
N GLN A 145 48.01 16.17 -54.70
CA GLN A 145 47.54 16.91 -55.87
C GLN A 145 48.54 18.00 -56.29
N GLU A 146 49.11 18.73 -55.34
CA GLU A 146 50.14 19.74 -55.62
C GLU A 146 51.42 19.10 -56.18
N SER A 147 51.89 18.00 -55.58
CA SER A 147 53.03 17.24 -56.08
C SER A 147 52.79 16.74 -57.52
N ALA A 148 51.60 16.19 -57.81
CA ALA A 148 51.23 15.76 -59.15
C ALA A 148 51.20 16.91 -60.16
N ARG A 149 50.72 18.10 -59.77
CA ARG A 149 50.75 19.31 -60.61
C ARG A 149 52.18 19.78 -60.89
N ILE A 150 53.05 19.78 -59.89
CA ILE A 150 54.47 20.13 -60.04
C ILE A 150 55.17 19.13 -60.96
N GLU A 151 54.89 17.83 -60.81
CA GLU A 151 55.45 16.78 -61.66
C GLU A 151 55.00 16.93 -63.12
N ASP A 152 53.73 17.24 -63.36
CA ASP A 152 53.19 17.51 -64.71
C ASP A 152 53.86 18.74 -65.35
N MET A 153 54.03 19.84 -64.60
CA MET A 153 54.79 21.01 -65.06
C MET A 153 56.25 20.70 -65.39
N ARG A 154 56.88 19.75 -64.68
CA ARG A 154 58.25 19.29 -64.99
C ARG A 154 58.30 18.45 -66.27
N LYS A 155 57.35 17.53 -66.46
CA LYS A 155 57.28 16.69 -67.67
C LYS A 155 57.13 17.53 -68.94
N ARG A 156 56.26 18.55 -68.91
CA ARG A 156 56.08 19.48 -70.03
C ARG A 156 57.33 20.29 -70.41
N HIS A 157 58.22 20.56 -69.46
CA HIS A 157 59.51 21.20 -69.78
C HIS A 157 60.57 20.23 -70.33
N VAL A 158 60.50 18.95 -69.96
CA VAL A 158 61.41 17.91 -70.47
C VAL A 158 61.03 17.50 -71.90
N GLU A 159 59.73 17.40 -72.23
CA GLU A 159 59.27 16.97 -73.56
C GLU A 159 59.52 18.00 -74.69
N VAL A 160 59.69 19.29 -74.39
CA VAL A 160 60.06 20.31 -75.39
C VAL A 160 61.54 20.21 -75.82
N SER A 161 62.36 19.42 -75.12
CA SER A 161 63.81 19.29 -75.39
C SER A 161 64.22 18.03 -76.16
N GLN A 162 63.29 17.18 -76.64
CA GLN A 162 63.63 15.97 -77.42
C GLN A 162 63.07 15.99 -78.84
N ALA A 163 63.98 15.83 -79.82
CA ALA A 163 63.72 15.72 -81.25
C ALA A 163 63.15 14.33 -81.64
N PRO A 164 62.38 14.20 -82.75
CA PRO A 164 61.68 12.96 -83.09
C PRO A 164 62.51 12.00 -83.96
N LEU A 165 62.41 10.69 -83.68
CA LEU A 165 62.91 9.58 -84.52
C LEU A 165 61.81 8.52 -84.77
N PRO A 166 61.89 7.73 -85.88
CA PRO A 166 60.77 7.01 -86.49
C PRO A 166 60.63 5.53 -86.02
N PRO A 167 59.57 4.80 -86.45
CA PRO A 167 58.97 3.70 -85.69
C PRO A 167 59.18 2.26 -86.22
N ALA A 168 58.77 1.30 -85.36
CA ALA A 168 58.28 -0.09 -85.60
C ALA A 168 59.19 -1.25 -85.09
N PRO A 169 58.66 -2.49 -84.83
CA PRO A 169 57.27 -2.96 -84.82
C PRO A 169 56.85 -3.70 -83.51
N ALA A 170 55.55 -4.02 -83.46
CA ALA A 170 54.78 -4.54 -82.33
C ALA A 170 55.00 -6.02 -81.99
N TYR A 171 54.87 -6.37 -80.70
CA TYR A 171 54.44 -7.70 -80.24
C TYR A 171 53.53 -7.61 -78.99
N LEU A 172 52.27 -8.01 -79.21
CA LEU A 172 51.39 -8.82 -78.35
C LEU A 172 51.20 -8.44 -76.86
N SER A 173 50.00 -7.96 -76.54
CA SER A 173 48.97 -8.67 -75.75
C SER A 173 48.11 -7.70 -74.91
N SER A 174 46.83 -7.63 -75.25
CA SER A 174 45.71 -7.30 -74.34
C SER A 174 44.95 -8.61 -74.06
N PRO A 175 44.05 -8.75 -73.06
CA PRO A 175 43.43 -7.69 -72.25
C PRO A 175 43.30 -8.03 -70.74
N LEU A 176 43.16 -7.01 -69.87
CA LEU A 176 42.35 -7.16 -68.67
C LEU A 176 41.30 -6.05 -68.65
N ALA A 177 40.15 -6.40 -69.21
CA ALA A 177 38.93 -5.66 -69.06
C ALA A 177 38.50 -5.69 -67.59
N LEU A 178 38.36 -4.50 -67.03
CA LEU A 178 37.49 -4.24 -65.90
C LEU A 178 36.04 -4.40 -66.37
N PRO A 179 35.20 -5.19 -65.68
CA PRO A 179 33.85 -4.76 -65.44
C PRO A 179 33.77 -4.34 -63.98
N SER A 180 33.62 -3.03 -63.79
CA SER A 180 32.98 -2.48 -62.61
C SER A 180 31.57 -3.07 -62.53
N GLN A 181 31.41 -4.18 -61.80
CA GLN A 181 30.13 -4.52 -61.20
C GLN A 181 30.22 -4.14 -59.73
N ARG A 182 29.66 -2.98 -59.43
CA ARG A 182 29.09 -2.69 -58.12
C ARG A 182 28.02 -3.77 -57.87
N ARG A 183 28.40 -4.86 -57.23
CA ARG A 183 27.45 -5.74 -56.55
C ARG A 183 27.38 -5.24 -55.12
N SER A 184 26.35 -4.45 -54.82
CA SER A 184 25.86 -4.34 -53.46
C SER A 184 25.69 -5.76 -52.91
N PRO A 185 26.06 -6.05 -51.65
CA PRO A 185 25.60 -7.29 -51.02
C PRO A 185 24.07 -7.35 -51.19
N PRO A 186 23.48 -8.50 -51.55
CA PRO A 186 22.07 -8.69 -51.26
C PRO A 186 21.91 -8.45 -49.77
N GLU A 187 21.05 -7.50 -49.39
CA GLU A 187 20.50 -7.42 -48.05
C GLU A 187 19.73 -8.74 -47.88
N GLU A 188 20.39 -9.79 -47.41
CA GLU A 188 19.69 -10.98 -46.95
C GLU A 188 18.82 -10.50 -45.78
N PRO A 189 17.48 -10.61 -45.89
CA PRO A 189 16.61 -10.23 -44.80
C PRO A 189 17.01 -11.06 -43.57
N PRO A 190 17.03 -10.49 -42.36
CA PRO A 190 17.42 -11.23 -41.18
C PRO A 190 16.52 -12.45 -41.02
N ASP A 191 17.12 -13.62 -40.81
CA ASP A 191 16.36 -14.83 -40.46
C ASP A 191 15.78 -14.66 -39.06
N PHE A 192 14.53 -14.18 -39.00
CA PHE A 192 13.79 -14.07 -37.75
C PHE A 192 13.17 -15.42 -37.40
N CYS A 193 13.95 -16.31 -36.80
CA CYS A 193 13.49 -17.63 -36.41
C CYS A 193 13.42 -17.82 -34.89
N CYS A 194 12.36 -18.47 -34.41
CA CYS A 194 12.22 -18.84 -33.01
C CYS A 194 13.16 -20.00 -32.67
N PRO A 195 14.05 -19.89 -31.67
CA PRO A 195 15.00 -20.95 -31.37
C PRO A 195 14.36 -22.20 -30.75
N LYS A 196 13.13 -22.11 -30.21
CA LYS A 196 12.43 -23.24 -29.57
C LYS A 196 11.74 -24.14 -30.60
N CYS A 197 11.06 -23.56 -31.59
CA CYS A 197 10.22 -24.30 -32.55
C CYS A 197 10.57 -24.06 -34.02
N GLN A 198 11.61 -23.25 -34.30
CA GLN A 198 12.08 -22.89 -35.64
C GLN A 198 11.04 -22.20 -36.53
N TYR A 199 10.01 -21.60 -35.90
CA TYR A 199 9.04 -20.76 -36.61
C TYR A 199 9.74 -19.55 -37.23
N GLN A 200 9.56 -19.35 -38.54
CA GLN A 200 10.14 -18.25 -39.30
C GLN A 200 9.12 -17.11 -39.40
N ALA A 201 9.43 -15.99 -38.75
CA ALA A 201 8.61 -14.80 -38.74
C ALA A 201 9.01 -13.85 -39.88
N PRO A 202 8.06 -13.12 -40.48
CA PRO A 202 8.33 -12.16 -41.54
C PRO A 202 9.04 -10.88 -41.06
N ASP A 203 9.01 -10.60 -39.74
CA ASP A 203 9.59 -9.42 -39.11
C ASP A 203 9.86 -9.67 -37.60
N MET A 204 10.60 -8.74 -36.98
CA MET A 204 11.03 -8.83 -35.57
C MET A 204 9.87 -8.76 -34.58
N ASP A 205 8.85 -7.92 -34.83
CA ASP A 205 7.72 -7.75 -33.91
C ASP A 205 6.88 -9.04 -33.85
N THR A 206 6.66 -9.66 -35.01
CA THR A 206 5.99 -10.96 -35.11
C THR A 206 6.78 -12.06 -34.39
N LEU A 207 8.12 -12.06 -34.49
CA LEU A 207 8.97 -12.99 -33.74
C LEU A 207 8.87 -12.76 -32.23
N GLN A 208 8.85 -11.51 -31.78
CA GLN A 208 8.84 -11.16 -30.35
C GLN A 208 7.53 -11.59 -29.67
N ILE A 209 6.38 -11.40 -30.32
CA ILE A 209 5.08 -11.90 -29.86
C ILE A 209 5.11 -13.43 -29.78
N HIS A 210 5.57 -14.09 -30.85
CA HIS A 210 5.64 -15.54 -30.89
C HIS A 210 6.57 -16.12 -29.81
N VAL A 211 7.75 -15.55 -29.60
CA VAL A 211 8.70 -16.03 -28.59
C VAL A 211 8.11 -15.91 -27.18
N MET A 212 7.32 -14.87 -26.91
CA MET A 212 6.65 -14.68 -25.61
C MET A 212 5.62 -15.78 -25.34
N GLU A 213 4.83 -16.17 -26.34
CA GLU A 213 3.86 -17.28 -26.23
C GLU A 213 4.53 -18.66 -26.31
N CYS A 214 5.63 -18.77 -27.05
CA CYS A 214 6.30 -20.03 -27.30
C CYS A 214 7.22 -20.44 -26.15
N ILE A 215 7.71 -19.52 -25.30
CA ILE A 215 8.58 -19.87 -24.16
C ILE A 215 7.81 -20.47 -22.97
N GLU A 216 6.51 -20.19 -22.84
CA GLU A 216 5.61 -20.92 -21.93
C GLU A 216 5.52 -22.42 -22.29
#